data_AF-A0A1B6ERE3-F1
#
_entry.id   AF-A0A1B6ERE3-F1
#
_cell.length_a   1.000
_cell.length_b   1.000
_cell.length_c   1.000
_cell.angle_alpha   90.00
_cell.angle_beta   90.00
_cell.angle_gamma   90.00
#
_symmetry.space_group_name_H-M   'P 1'
#
loop_
_entity.id
_entity.type
_entity.pdbx_description
1 polymer ?
#
loop_
_entity_poly.entity_id
_entity_poly.type
_entity_poly.pdbx_seq_one_letter_code
_entity_poly.pdbx_strand_id
1 'polypeptide(L)'
;MLLVLLFILYLLEIARSDGCLGVYNGLVYDFKKGESWSNIGKCLLHRCKGDNQVVVERCPNVTTHKGCTLTKEDPSKYFPGCCPYPLCNETEAVMCVDAQDQSRHAPGDQWQPDGECVHKECVGGGLTLVSKCTINQIPPGCSYLEYDLSLNFPKCCPRVVCGNITHV
;
A
#
# COMPACT_ATOMS: atom_id res chain seq x y z
N MET A 1 17.74 45.65 11.19
CA MET A 1 16.84 44.72 11.91
C MET A 1 15.83 44.03 10.99
N LEU A 2 15.08 44.75 10.15
CA LEU A 2 14.06 44.15 9.26
C LEU A 2 14.62 43.08 8.29
N LEU A 3 15.78 43.33 7.68
CA LEU A 3 16.47 42.38 6.80
C LEU A 3 16.90 41.08 7.50
N VAL A 4 17.27 41.16 8.79
CA VAL A 4 17.65 39.99 9.59
C VAL A 4 16.42 39.14 9.91
N LEU A 5 15.29 39.76 10.23
CA LEU A 5 14.02 39.07 10.43
C LEU A 5 13.53 38.38 9.16
N LEU A 6 13.63 39.03 8.00
CA LEU A 6 13.30 38.40 6.71
C LEU A 6 14.22 37.22 6.38
N PHE A 7 15.51 37.32 6.71
CA PHE A 7 16.45 36.22 6.52
C PHE A 7 16.17 35.03 7.45
N ILE A 8 15.80 35.30 8.71
CA ILE A 8 15.40 34.25 9.67
C ILE A 8 14.10 33.57 9.24
N LEU A 9 13.11 34.33 8.76
CA LEU A 9 11.85 33.79 8.23
C LEU A 9 12.08 32.94 6.98
N TYR A 10 12.95 33.40 6.07
CA TYR A 10 13.35 32.64 4.88
C TYR A 10 14.06 31.33 5.24
N LEU A 11 14.96 31.35 6.23
CA LEU A 11 15.61 30.12 6.72
C LEU A 11 14.63 29.16 7.42
N LEU A 12 13.62 29.68 8.12
CA LEU A 12 12.57 28.87 8.74
C LEU A 12 11.66 28.20 7.71
N GLU A 13 11.42 28.82 6.56
CA GLU A 13 10.66 28.23 5.45
C GLU A 13 11.44 27.10 4.76
N ILE A 14 12.76 27.26 4.57
CA ILE A 14 13.61 26.22 3.94
C ILE A 14 13.76 24.99 4.85
N ALA A 15 13.68 25.15 6.17
CA ALA A 15 13.82 24.06 7.13
C ALA A 15 12.57 23.16 7.26
N ARG A 16 11.48 23.46 6.53
CA ARG A 16 10.26 22.67 6.59
C ARG A 16 10.44 21.36 5.83
N SER A 17 10.77 20.29 6.56
CA SER A 17 10.82 18.94 6.01
C SER A 17 9.41 18.51 5.58
N ASP A 18 9.24 18.28 4.28
CA ASP A 18 8.06 17.63 3.69
C ASP A 18 8.01 16.11 4.00
N GLY A 19 8.93 15.60 4.83
CA GLY A 19 9.03 14.21 5.24
C GLY A 19 8.39 13.92 6.61
N CYS A 20 8.61 12.70 7.08
CA CYS A 20 8.20 12.21 8.38
C CYS A 20 9.32 11.39 9.00
N LEU A 21 9.59 11.60 10.28
CA LEU A 21 10.46 10.71 11.02
C LEU A 21 9.69 9.44 11.42
N GLY A 22 10.21 8.28 11.04
CA GLY A 22 9.62 6.99 11.33
C GLY A 22 10.64 5.97 11.82
N VAL A 23 10.18 4.96 12.55
CA VAL A 23 11.00 3.83 12.97
C VAL A 23 10.68 2.62 12.09
N TYR A 24 11.71 2.06 11.44
CA TYR A 24 11.64 0.84 10.65
C TYR A 24 12.70 -0.15 11.13
N ASN A 25 12.26 -1.33 11.59
CA ASN A 25 13.12 -2.38 12.16
C ASN A 25 14.07 -1.87 13.27
N GLY A 26 13.59 -0.93 14.09
CA GLY A 26 14.35 -0.37 15.22
C GLY A 26 15.30 0.78 14.86
N LEU A 27 15.40 1.16 13.60
CA LEU A 27 16.20 2.30 13.14
C LEU A 27 15.29 3.47 12.73
N VAL A 28 15.77 4.70 12.94
CA VAL A 28 15.06 5.92 12.57
C VAL A 28 15.40 6.28 11.13
N TYR A 29 14.37 6.54 10.32
CA TYR A 29 14.48 6.98 8.94
C TYR A 29 13.67 8.25 8.71
N ASP A 30 14.13 9.06 7.76
CA ASP A 30 13.35 10.17 7.19
C ASP A 30 12.58 9.63 5.98
N PHE A 31 11.27 9.49 6.15
CA PHE A 31 10.34 9.02 5.13
C PHE A 31 9.79 10.20 4.35
N LYS A 32 9.83 10.11 3.02
CA LYS A 32 9.21 11.12 2.17
C LYS A 32 7.70 11.01 2.24
N LYS A 33 7.00 12.12 2.01
CA LYS A 33 5.54 12.14 1.86
C LYS A 33 5.08 11.04 0.88
N GLY A 34 4.08 10.29 1.29
CA GLY A 34 3.53 9.16 0.55
C GLY A 34 4.24 7.82 0.82
N GLU A 35 5.48 7.80 1.31
CA GLU A 35 6.15 6.56 1.66
C GLU A 35 5.42 5.84 2.80
N SER A 36 5.48 4.52 2.77
CA SER A 36 4.84 3.66 3.76
C SER A 36 5.82 2.63 4.27
N TRP A 37 5.66 2.24 5.53
CA TRP A 37 6.49 1.22 6.16
C TRP A 37 5.67 0.42 7.17
N SER A 38 6.12 -0.81 7.43
CA SER A 38 5.57 -1.66 8.48
C SER A 38 6.70 -2.29 9.28
N ASN A 39 6.43 -2.67 10.52
CA ASN A 39 7.45 -3.18 11.44
C ASN A 39 7.13 -4.62 11.84
N ILE A 40 8.15 -5.49 11.82
CA ILE A 40 8.00 -6.81 12.46
C ILE A 40 7.69 -6.61 13.94
N GLY A 41 6.77 -7.43 14.46
CA GLY A 41 6.24 -7.32 15.82
C GLY A 41 4.99 -6.44 15.94
N LYS A 42 4.59 -5.72 14.88
CA LYS A 42 3.37 -4.88 14.86
C LYS A 42 2.66 -5.00 13.53
N CYS A 43 1.40 -5.44 13.51
CA CYS A 43 0.64 -5.47 12.27
C CYS A 43 -0.04 -4.13 11.94
N LEU A 44 0.79 -3.18 11.50
CA LEU A 44 0.39 -1.82 11.15
C LEU A 44 1.11 -1.37 9.88
N LEU A 45 0.42 -0.58 9.06
CA LEU A 45 1.04 0.15 7.95
C LEU A 45 1.06 1.63 8.30
N HIS A 46 2.26 2.18 8.45
CA HIS A 46 2.46 3.61 8.60
C HIS A 46 2.58 4.25 7.22
N ARG A 47 2.00 5.43 7.04
CA ARG A 47 2.12 6.24 5.81
C ARG A 47 2.43 7.68 6.16
N CYS A 48 3.51 8.20 5.59
CA CYS A 48 3.86 9.62 5.73
C CYS A 48 2.90 10.49 4.92
N LYS A 49 2.30 11.51 5.54
CA LYS A 49 1.47 12.53 4.88
C LYS A 49 2.24 13.84 4.62
N GLY A 50 3.50 13.91 5.04
CA GLY A 50 4.33 15.12 5.04
C GLY A 50 4.06 15.97 6.28
N ASP A 51 4.80 17.07 6.44
CA ASP A 51 4.76 17.94 7.63
C ASP A 51 4.90 17.13 8.94
N ASN A 52 5.73 16.08 8.92
CA ASN A 52 5.91 15.14 10.03
C ASN A 52 4.61 14.43 10.51
N GLN A 53 3.57 14.36 9.68
CA GLN A 53 2.34 13.65 9.99
C GLN A 53 2.36 12.21 9.47
N VAL A 54 2.09 11.26 10.36
CA VAL A 54 2.02 9.83 10.03
C VAL A 54 0.61 9.31 10.24
N VAL A 55 0.03 8.70 9.20
CA VAL A 55 -1.22 7.94 9.31
C VAL A 55 -0.89 6.49 9.55
N VAL A 56 -1.68 5.83 10.40
CA VAL A 56 -1.50 4.41 10.73
C VAL A 56 -2.75 3.66 10.30
N GLU A 57 -2.56 2.74 9.36
CA GLU A 57 -3.58 1.80 8.91
C GLU A 57 -3.44 0.50 9.71
N ARG A 58 -4.59 -0.02 10.17
CA ARG A 58 -4.71 -1.30 10.89
C ARG A 58 -5.27 -2.35 9.95
N CYS A 59 -5.20 -3.61 10.35
CA CYS A 59 -5.88 -4.67 9.61
C CYS A 59 -7.36 -4.34 9.42
N PRO A 60 -7.92 -4.68 8.23
CA PRO A 60 -9.34 -4.50 7.98
C PRO A 60 -10.15 -5.31 9.00
N ASN A 61 -11.31 -4.77 9.38
CA ASN A 61 -12.21 -5.48 10.26
C ASN A 61 -12.98 -6.52 9.43
N VAL A 62 -12.58 -7.77 9.53
CA VAL A 62 -13.16 -8.88 8.76
C VAL A 62 -14.22 -9.57 9.60
N THR A 63 -15.43 -9.71 9.05
CA THR A 63 -16.48 -10.56 9.63
C THR A 63 -16.48 -11.92 8.96
N THR A 64 -16.58 -12.99 9.74
CA THR A 64 -16.61 -14.36 9.20
C THR A 64 -18.02 -14.84 8.93
N HIS A 65 -18.17 -15.62 7.87
CA HIS A 65 -19.38 -16.41 7.63
C HIS A 65 -19.41 -17.66 8.52
N LYS A 66 -20.59 -18.26 8.66
CA LYS A 66 -20.79 -19.50 9.42
C LYS A 66 -19.91 -20.61 8.84
N GLY A 67 -19.12 -21.29 9.68
CA GLY A 67 -18.16 -22.32 9.23
C GLY A 67 -16.73 -21.81 9.02
N CYS A 68 -16.52 -20.50 9.13
CA CYS A 68 -15.20 -19.88 9.04
C CYS A 68 -14.67 -19.39 10.39
N THR A 69 -13.37 -19.60 10.59
CA THR A 69 -12.58 -19.07 11.70
C THR A 69 -11.62 -18.01 11.17
N LEU A 70 -11.27 -16.98 11.95
CA LEU A 70 -10.17 -16.10 11.54
C LEU A 70 -8.84 -16.72 11.98
N THR A 71 -7.85 -16.67 11.09
CA THR A 71 -6.46 -16.85 11.50
C THR A 71 -6.07 -15.77 12.50
N LYS A 72 -5.10 -16.07 13.36
CA LYS A 72 -4.55 -15.07 14.26
C LYS A 72 -3.66 -14.13 13.47
N GLU A 73 -3.55 -12.89 13.95
CA GLU A 73 -2.52 -11.97 13.49
C GLU A 73 -1.14 -12.64 13.62
N ASP A 74 -0.33 -12.53 12.57
CA ASP A 74 1.02 -13.08 12.51
C ASP A 74 2.05 -11.94 12.55
N PRO A 75 2.45 -11.48 13.74
CA PRO A 75 3.36 -10.35 13.89
C PRO A 75 4.79 -10.65 13.41
N SER A 76 5.09 -11.89 12.98
CA SER A 76 6.36 -12.22 12.35
C SER A 76 6.47 -11.71 10.90
N LYS A 77 5.34 -11.27 10.32
CA LYS A 77 5.25 -10.78 8.94
C LYS A 77 5.01 -9.26 8.88
N TYR A 78 5.31 -8.69 7.73
CA TYR A 78 4.97 -7.31 7.40
C TYR A 78 3.50 -7.18 6.99
N PHE A 79 2.96 -5.95 7.06
CA PHE A 79 1.63 -5.65 6.53
C PHE A 79 1.63 -5.78 4.99
N PRO A 80 0.57 -6.32 4.36
CA PRO A 80 -0.66 -6.86 4.95
C PRO A 80 -0.57 -8.34 5.38
N GLY A 81 0.55 -9.03 5.13
CA GLY A 81 0.70 -10.47 5.37
C GLY A 81 0.60 -10.91 6.84
N CYS A 82 0.70 -9.97 7.78
CA CYS A 82 0.44 -10.22 9.20
C CYS A 82 -1.05 -10.22 9.57
N CYS A 83 -1.95 -9.74 8.70
CA CYS A 83 -3.35 -9.56 9.06
C CYS A 83 -4.13 -10.87 9.16
N PRO A 84 -5.12 -10.96 10.06
CA PRO A 84 -6.10 -12.04 10.09
C PRO A 84 -6.82 -12.20 8.75
N TYR A 85 -7.04 -13.45 8.34
CA TYR A 85 -7.85 -13.83 7.18
C TYR A 85 -8.73 -15.03 7.56
N PRO A 86 -9.90 -15.22 6.93
CA PRO A 86 -10.77 -16.34 7.26
C PRO A 86 -10.18 -17.66 6.75
N LEU A 87 -10.32 -18.67 7.57
CA LEU A 87 -10.08 -20.07 7.31
C LEU A 87 -11.41 -20.80 7.49
N CYS A 88 -12.01 -21.21 6.38
CA CYS A 88 -13.29 -21.91 6.36
C CYS A 88 -13.08 -23.41 6.33
N ASN A 89 -13.65 -24.11 7.31
CA ASN A 89 -13.61 -25.56 7.37
C ASN A 89 -14.87 -26.09 6.69
N GLU A 90 -15.02 -25.79 5.41
CA GLU A 90 -16.06 -26.39 4.59
C GLU A 90 -15.44 -27.53 3.78
N THR A 91 -16.11 -28.68 3.81
CA THR A 91 -15.78 -29.86 3.02
C THR A 91 -15.88 -29.59 1.50
N GLU A 92 -16.41 -28.43 1.14
CA GLU A 92 -16.36 -27.83 -0.18
C GLU A 92 -15.74 -26.43 -0.05
N ALA A 93 -14.68 -26.16 -0.81
CA ALA A 93 -14.02 -24.88 -0.77
C ALA A 93 -15.00 -23.76 -1.20
N VAL A 94 -15.29 -22.82 -0.30
CA VAL A 94 -16.12 -21.65 -0.63
C VAL A 94 -15.36 -20.78 -1.63
N MET A 95 -15.78 -20.86 -2.89
CA MET A 95 -15.23 -20.12 -4.01
C MET A 95 -15.43 -18.61 -3.83
N CYS A 96 -14.47 -17.83 -4.29
CA CYS A 96 -14.65 -16.39 -4.48
C CYS A 96 -15.34 -16.14 -5.81
N VAL A 97 -16.20 -15.12 -5.87
CA VAL A 97 -16.89 -14.72 -7.10
C VAL A 97 -16.42 -13.33 -7.48
N ASP A 98 -15.90 -13.14 -8.69
CA ASP A 98 -15.57 -11.80 -9.17
C ASP A 98 -16.87 -11.06 -9.53
N ALA A 99 -17.02 -9.85 -8.99
CA ALA A 99 -18.20 -9.03 -9.21
C ALA A 99 -18.36 -8.58 -10.67
N GLN A 100 -17.26 -8.50 -11.44
CA GLN A 100 -17.25 -7.98 -12.80
C GLN A 100 -17.80 -8.97 -13.82
N ASP A 101 -17.36 -10.22 -13.76
CA ASP A 101 -17.68 -11.25 -14.77
C ASP A 101 -18.36 -12.49 -14.18
N GLN A 102 -18.62 -12.51 -12.87
CA GLN A 102 -19.20 -13.64 -12.13
C GLN A 102 -18.35 -14.92 -12.19
N SER A 103 -17.07 -14.81 -12.55
CA SER A 103 -16.13 -15.92 -12.54
C SER A 103 -15.91 -16.44 -11.12
N ARG A 104 -15.69 -17.75 -11.00
CA ARG A 104 -15.54 -18.45 -9.72
C ARG A 104 -14.11 -18.89 -9.54
N HIS A 105 -13.53 -18.53 -8.41
CA HIS A 105 -12.14 -18.76 -8.06
C HIS A 105 -12.03 -19.63 -6.81
N ALA A 106 -11.24 -20.70 -6.88
CA ALA A 106 -10.95 -21.54 -5.74
C ALA A 106 -10.01 -20.81 -4.77
N PRO A 107 -10.01 -21.17 -3.46
CA PRO A 107 -9.01 -20.66 -2.53
C PRO A 107 -7.59 -20.93 -3.05
N GLY A 108 -6.76 -19.90 -3.07
CA GLY A 108 -5.41 -19.90 -3.65
C GLY A 108 -5.36 -19.41 -5.11
N ASP A 109 -6.49 -19.32 -5.81
CA ASP A 109 -6.51 -18.77 -7.16
C ASP A 109 -6.13 -17.29 -7.14
N GLN A 110 -5.34 -16.92 -8.14
CA GLN A 110 -4.89 -15.56 -8.39
C GLN A 110 -5.35 -15.14 -9.77
N TRP A 111 -5.92 -13.93 -9.87
CA TRP A 111 -6.38 -13.41 -11.16
C TRP A 111 -6.24 -11.89 -11.23
N GLN A 112 -6.32 -11.40 -12.46
CA GLN A 112 -6.45 -9.99 -12.77
C GLN A 112 -7.70 -9.83 -13.63
N PRO A 113 -8.67 -8.99 -13.23
CA PRO A 113 -9.85 -8.74 -14.05
C PRO A 113 -9.50 -8.00 -15.34
N ASP A 114 -10.24 -8.31 -16.41
CA ASP A 114 -10.08 -7.64 -17.69
C ASP A 114 -10.34 -6.14 -17.58
N GLY A 115 -9.40 -5.35 -18.10
CA GLY A 115 -9.47 -3.88 -18.06
C GLY A 115 -9.10 -3.25 -16.71
N GLU A 116 -8.71 -4.05 -15.70
CA GLU A 116 -8.19 -3.55 -14.43
C GLU A 116 -6.72 -3.92 -14.23
N CYS A 117 -5.94 -3.00 -13.68
CA CYS A 117 -4.58 -3.29 -13.21
C CYS A 117 -4.57 -3.51 -11.70
N VAL A 118 -5.12 -4.65 -11.29
CA VAL A 118 -5.14 -5.11 -9.89
C VAL A 118 -4.81 -6.59 -9.85
N HIS A 119 -4.29 -7.06 -8.73
CA HIS A 119 -4.11 -8.47 -8.46
C HIS A 119 -5.08 -8.91 -7.38
N LYS A 120 -5.93 -9.88 -7.70
CA LYS A 120 -6.90 -10.47 -6.79
C LYS A 120 -6.44 -11.88 -6.42
N GLU A 121 -6.60 -12.24 -5.14
CA GLU A 121 -6.33 -13.58 -4.62
C GLU A 121 -7.53 -14.05 -3.80
N CYS A 122 -8.01 -15.26 -4.07
CA CYS A 122 -9.08 -15.86 -3.28
C CYS A 122 -8.48 -16.51 -2.05
N VAL A 123 -8.75 -15.97 -0.86
CA VAL A 123 -8.24 -16.56 0.39
C VAL A 123 -9.21 -17.59 0.99
N GLY A 124 -10.33 -17.84 0.29
CA GLY A 124 -11.41 -18.73 0.71
C GLY A 124 -12.48 -18.03 1.56
N GLY A 125 -13.59 -18.74 1.80
CA GLY A 125 -14.74 -18.16 2.50
C GLY A 125 -15.47 -17.07 1.72
N GLY A 126 -15.29 -17.04 0.39
CA GLY A 126 -15.78 -15.96 -0.46
C GLY A 126 -14.99 -14.65 -0.36
N LEU A 127 -13.89 -14.61 0.41
CA LEU A 127 -13.08 -13.39 0.55
C LEU A 127 -11.99 -13.29 -0.52
N THR A 128 -11.91 -12.12 -1.14
CA THR A 128 -10.88 -11.76 -2.11
C THR A 128 -9.97 -10.69 -1.55
N LEU A 129 -8.67 -10.96 -1.51
CA LEU A 129 -7.65 -9.95 -1.24
C LEU A 129 -7.36 -9.20 -2.54
N VAL A 130 -7.39 -7.86 -2.51
CA VAL A 130 -7.19 -7.01 -3.70
C VAL A 130 -5.95 -6.15 -3.51
N SER A 131 -4.92 -6.42 -4.31
CA SER A 131 -3.70 -5.61 -4.43
C SER A 131 -3.85 -4.64 -5.60
N LYS A 132 -3.67 -3.34 -5.32
CA LYS A 132 -3.74 -2.27 -6.33
C LYS A 132 -2.35 -1.70 -6.57
N CYS A 133 -2.16 -1.02 -7.70
CA CYS A 133 -0.93 -0.29 -7.95
C CYS A 133 -0.71 0.77 -6.87
N THR A 134 0.45 0.68 -6.22
CA THR A 134 0.85 1.66 -5.22
C THR A 134 1.72 2.70 -5.90
N ILE A 135 1.18 3.90 -6.15
CA ILE A 135 2.01 5.04 -6.55
C ILE A 135 1.72 6.20 -5.64
N ASN A 136 2.73 6.54 -4.86
CA ASN A 136 2.55 7.41 -3.72
C ASN A 136 2.80 8.88 -4.07
N GLN A 137 3.75 9.23 -4.96
CA GLN A 137 3.98 10.58 -5.51
C GLN A 137 4.81 10.52 -6.81
N ILE A 138 4.61 11.49 -7.72
CA ILE A 138 5.52 11.75 -8.85
C ILE A 138 6.55 12.80 -8.42
N PRO A 139 7.86 12.54 -8.51
CA PRO A 139 8.87 13.56 -8.25
C PRO A 139 8.77 14.74 -9.25
N PRO A 140 9.19 15.96 -8.87
CA PRO A 140 9.23 17.09 -9.79
C PRO A 140 10.04 16.77 -11.05
N GLY A 141 9.51 17.10 -12.24
CA GLY A 141 10.15 16.78 -13.52
C GLY A 141 9.94 15.34 -14.01
N CYS A 142 9.11 14.57 -13.32
CA CYS A 142 8.70 13.24 -13.76
C CYS A 142 7.23 13.23 -14.21
N SER A 143 6.87 12.24 -15.00
CA SER A 143 5.52 12.02 -15.52
C SER A 143 5.14 10.55 -15.41
N TYR A 144 3.84 10.25 -15.46
CA TYR A 144 3.36 8.89 -15.57
C TYR A 144 3.49 8.40 -17.01
N LEU A 145 4.00 7.18 -17.19
CA LEU A 145 3.50 6.31 -18.23
C LEU A 145 2.14 5.79 -17.76
N GLU A 146 1.11 5.90 -18.59
CA GLU A 146 -0.22 5.37 -18.29
C GLU A 146 -0.20 3.87 -17.99
N TYR A 147 -1.30 3.37 -17.43
CA TYR A 147 -1.50 1.94 -17.23
C TYR A 147 -1.37 1.20 -18.56
N ASP A 148 -0.53 0.17 -18.58
CA ASP A 148 -0.48 -0.76 -19.70
C ASP A 148 -1.35 -1.98 -19.38
N LEU A 149 -2.65 -1.84 -19.66
CA LEU A 149 -3.64 -2.89 -19.38
C LEU A 149 -3.45 -4.15 -20.26
N SER A 150 -2.51 -4.14 -21.21
CA SER A 150 -2.11 -5.35 -21.95
C SER A 150 -1.20 -6.26 -21.13
N LEU A 151 -0.71 -5.79 -19.98
CA LEU A 151 0.20 -6.51 -19.10
C LEU A 151 -0.50 -7.00 -17.82
N ASN A 152 0.09 -8.02 -17.20
CA ASN A 152 -0.35 -8.49 -15.89
C ASN A 152 0.28 -7.65 -14.76
N PHE A 153 -0.41 -7.54 -13.64
CA PHE A 153 0.06 -6.92 -12.41
C PHE A 153 1.33 -7.62 -11.92
N PRO A 154 2.32 -6.88 -11.39
CA PRO A 154 2.37 -5.43 -11.23
C PRO A 154 2.88 -4.68 -12.48
N LYS A 155 3.11 -5.36 -13.61
CA LYS A 155 3.74 -4.75 -14.79
C LYS A 155 2.82 -3.77 -15.53
N CYS A 156 1.50 -3.94 -15.43
CA CYS A 156 0.53 -2.97 -15.92
C CYS A 156 0.49 -1.66 -15.12
N CYS A 157 1.16 -1.62 -13.96
CA CYS A 157 1.12 -0.42 -13.12
C CYS A 157 1.84 0.74 -13.80
N PRO A 158 1.35 1.98 -13.60
CA PRO A 158 1.96 3.17 -14.17
C PRO A 158 3.40 3.28 -13.69
N ARG A 159 4.31 3.61 -14.61
CA ARG A 159 5.71 3.84 -14.27
C ARG A 159 5.97 5.34 -14.23
N VAL A 160 6.84 5.74 -13.31
CA VAL A 160 7.30 7.13 -13.25
C VAL A 160 8.53 7.24 -14.14
N VAL A 161 8.47 8.11 -15.15
CA VAL A 161 9.59 8.48 -16.01
C VAL A 161 10.00 9.91 -15.71
N CYS A 162 11.26 10.10 -15.35
CA CYS A 162 11.85 11.40 -15.06
C CYS A 162 12.66 11.89 -16.25
N GLY A 163 12.46 13.13 -16.68
CA GLY A 163 13.38 13.78 -17.61
C GLY A 163 14.74 13.94 -16.93
N ASN A 164 15.84 13.69 -17.63
CA ASN A 164 17.19 13.99 -17.13
C ASN A 164 17.29 15.51 -16.94
N ILE A 165 17.10 15.99 -15.71
CA ILE A 165 17.44 17.36 -15.35
C ILE A 165 18.94 17.37 -15.10
N THR A 166 19.73 17.55 -16.16
CA THR A 166 21.11 18.01 -16.03
C THR A 166 21.03 19.41 -15.44
N HIS A 167 21.26 19.54 -14.13
CA HIS A 167 21.53 20.83 -13.51
C HIS A 167 22.80 21.41 -14.17
N VAL A 168 22.59 22.39 -15.05
CA VAL A 168 23.63 23.31 -15.55
C VAL A 168 23.48 24.61 -14.76
#